data_AF-A0A0F9FCF4-F1
#
_entry.id   AF-A0A0F9FCF4-F1
#
_cell.length_a   1.000
_cell.length_b   1.000
_cell.length_c   1.000
_cell.angle_alpha   90.00
_cell.angle_beta   90.00
_cell.angle_gamma   90.00
#
_symmetry.space_group_name_H-M   'P 1'
#
loop_
_entity.id
_entity.type
_entity.pdbx_description
1 polymer ?
#
loop_
_entity_poly.entity_id
_entity_poly.type
_entity_poly.pdbx_seq_one_letter_code
_entity_poly.pdbx_strand_id
1 'polypeptide(L)'
;MSDRSECLTDFDQWPCGLAVMDASGQLERTNAFLRQWLGMDAAEQGGGVRFVDILSRAGRIYFETHLRPLLLVNGHFSEVSLELERPDGTRVAVFMNGRATLSKGRMVSAHFSMFRNEQRQAFEHELVAKRRESEAFKVLVGSSPYAIMSVRMDRTIRAWNPAAEQLFGYSEAEVIGQKFDEILVPPGDRKSLGEDLQRIT
;
A
#
# COMPACT_ATOMS: atom_id res chain seq x y z
N MET A 1 -17.38 -0.14 43.48
CA MET A 1 -16.36 -1.07 42.92
C MET A 1 -17.04 -1.82 41.80
N SER A 2 -17.19 -1.18 40.63
CA SER A 2 -17.95 -1.74 39.52
C SER A 2 -17.04 -2.61 38.67
N ASP A 3 -17.44 -3.85 38.58
CA ASP A 3 -16.92 -4.92 37.74
C ASP A 3 -16.76 -4.44 36.29
N ARG A 4 -15.52 -4.31 35.80
CA ARG A 4 -15.20 -3.92 34.40
C ARG A 4 -14.83 -5.14 33.55
N SER A 5 -15.09 -6.33 34.06
CA SER A 5 -14.82 -7.64 33.43
C SER A 5 -15.74 -7.95 32.24
N GLU A 6 -16.85 -7.22 32.08
CA GLU A 6 -17.93 -7.55 31.13
C GLU A 6 -17.81 -6.96 29.71
N CYS A 7 -16.81 -6.11 29.38
CA CYS A 7 -16.86 -5.36 28.12
C CYS A 7 -16.35 -6.11 26.86
N LEU A 8 -15.93 -7.37 26.94
CA LEU A 8 -15.33 -8.10 25.81
C LEU A 8 -15.82 -9.56 25.70
N THR A 9 -17.11 -9.79 25.88
CA THR A 9 -17.74 -11.11 25.65
C THR A 9 -17.53 -11.59 24.21
N ASP A 10 -17.32 -10.65 23.28
CA ASP A 10 -17.14 -10.91 21.84
C ASP A 10 -15.72 -10.69 21.31
N PHE A 11 -14.68 -10.78 22.13
CA PHE A 11 -13.28 -10.53 21.73
C PHE A 11 -12.85 -11.26 20.44
N ASP A 12 -13.35 -12.48 20.22
CA ASP A 12 -13.07 -13.29 19.03
C ASP A 12 -13.92 -12.93 17.80
N GLN A 13 -15.01 -12.18 17.95
CA GLN A 13 -15.84 -11.73 16.82
C GLN A 13 -15.26 -10.51 16.09
N TRP A 14 -14.29 -9.81 16.70
CA TRP A 14 -13.69 -8.62 16.10
C TRP A 14 -12.86 -8.99 14.86
N PRO A 15 -13.11 -8.39 13.70
CA PRO A 15 -12.44 -8.72 12.43
C PRO A 15 -11.04 -8.10 12.32
N CYS A 16 -10.26 -8.11 13.40
CA CYS A 16 -8.90 -7.61 13.47
C CYS A 16 -8.11 -8.37 14.53
N GLY A 17 -6.78 -8.31 14.47
CA GLY A 17 -5.94 -8.93 15.50
C GLY A 17 -6.01 -8.12 16.79
N LEU A 18 -6.43 -8.74 17.89
CA LEU A 18 -6.48 -8.08 19.19
C LEU A 18 -5.52 -8.76 20.18
N ALA A 19 -4.83 -7.95 20.97
CA ALA A 19 -3.98 -8.41 22.07
C ALA A 19 -4.15 -7.52 23.30
N VAL A 20 -4.04 -8.13 24.48
CA VAL A 20 -3.97 -7.46 25.77
C VAL A 20 -2.68 -7.87 26.44
N MET A 21 -1.94 -6.88 26.90
CA MET A 21 -0.70 -7.00 27.64
C MET A 21 -0.92 -6.54 29.09
N ASP A 22 -0.38 -7.26 30.06
CA ASP A 22 -0.39 -6.86 31.46
C ASP A 22 0.73 -5.84 31.79
N ALA A 23 0.81 -5.41 33.05
CA ALA A 23 1.85 -4.49 33.52
C ALA A 23 3.29 -5.04 33.39
N SER A 24 3.45 -6.36 33.37
CA SER A 24 4.76 -7.02 33.25
C SER A 24 5.26 -7.10 31.81
N GLY A 25 4.38 -6.89 30.83
CA GLY A 25 4.67 -7.02 29.41
C GLY A 25 4.28 -8.37 28.82
N GLN A 26 3.55 -9.20 29.58
CA GLN A 26 3.07 -10.49 29.13
C GLN A 26 1.73 -10.36 28.42
N LEU A 27 1.50 -11.23 27.43
CA LEU A 27 0.21 -11.37 26.79
C LEU A 27 -0.78 -12.01 27.77
N GLU A 28 -1.75 -11.20 28.20
CA GLU A 28 -2.87 -11.63 29.02
C GLU A 28 -3.93 -12.32 28.15
N ARG A 29 -4.23 -11.74 26.98
CA ARG A 29 -5.26 -12.24 26.06
C ARG A 29 -4.91 -11.93 24.60
N THR A 30 -5.27 -12.82 23.68
CA THR A 30 -5.29 -12.57 22.23
C THR A 30 -6.60 -13.08 21.63
N ASN A 31 -6.98 -12.63 20.44
CA ASN A 31 -8.20 -13.11 19.79
C ASN A 31 -7.89 -14.13 18.68
N ALA A 32 -8.94 -14.77 18.15
CA ALA A 32 -8.85 -15.83 17.15
C ALA A 32 -8.12 -15.38 15.88
N PHE A 33 -8.38 -14.15 15.41
CA PHE A 33 -7.69 -13.58 14.26
C PHE A 33 -6.18 -13.48 14.48
N LEU A 34 -5.75 -12.92 15.62
CA LEU A 34 -4.32 -12.79 15.91
C LEU A 34 -3.65 -14.16 16.08
N ARG A 35 -4.32 -15.11 16.75
CA ARG A 35 -3.82 -16.49 16.90
C ARG A 35 -3.62 -17.16 15.55
N GLN A 36 -4.61 -17.07 14.65
CA GLN A 36 -4.51 -17.58 13.29
C GLN A 36 -3.36 -16.93 12.51
N TRP A 37 -3.11 -15.62 12.72
CA TRP A 37 -2.02 -14.94 12.04
C TRP A 37 -0.66 -15.38 12.54
N LEU A 38 -0.53 -15.67 13.83
CA LEU A 38 0.72 -16.08 14.47
C LEU A 38 0.96 -17.59 14.41
N GLY A 39 -0.05 -18.38 14.05
CA GLY A 39 0.02 -19.84 14.13
C GLY A 39 0.07 -20.36 15.57
N MET A 40 -0.48 -19.60 16.52
CA MET A 40 -0.50 -19.94 17.94
C MET A 40 -1.72 -20.79 18.31
N ASP A 41 -1.51 -21.74 19.20
CA ASP A 41 -2.61 -22.52 19.77
C ASP A 41 -3.29 -21.76 20.92
N ALA A 42 -4.59 -21.96 21.13
CA ALA A 42 -5.32 -21.35 22.24
C ALA A 42 -4.76 -21.77 23.61
N ALA A 43 -4.17 -22.96 23.70
CA ALA A 43 -3.50 -23.47 24.90
C ALA A 43 -2.23 -22.69 25.29
N GLU A 44 -1.65 -21.90 24.36
CA GLU A 44 -0.49 -21.05 24.63
C GLU A 44 -0.89 -19.71 25.27
N GLN A 45 -2.20 -19.46 25.46
CA GLN A 45 -2.71 -18.32 26.21
C GLN A 45 -2.59 -18.55 27.72
N GLY A 46 -1.65 -17.86 28.35
CA GLY A 46 -1.55 -17.78 29.81
C GLY A 46 -0.13 -17.61 30.31
N GLY A 47 0.20 -16.40 30.75
CA GLY A 47 1.23 -16.15 31.77
C GLY A 47 2.71 -16.45 31.41
N GLY A 48 3.06 -16.60 30.14
CA GLY A 48 4.45 -16.90 29.74
C GLY A 48 4.97 -16.19 28.49
N VAL A 49 4.10 -15.90 27.52
CA VAL A 49 4.52 -15.26 26.26
C VAL A 49 4.59 -13.75 26.46
N ARG A 50 5.76 -13.15 26.22
CA ARG A 50 5.87 -11.69 26.25
C ARG A 50 5.32 -11.10 24.97
N PHE A 51 4.66 -9.95 25.07
CA PHE A 51 4.15 -9.23 23.91
C PHE A 51 5.24 -8.99 22.85
N VAL A 52 6.45 -8.65 23.28
CA VAL A 52 7.58 -8.41 22.38
C VAL A 52 8.04 -9.67 21.63
N ASP A 53 7.80 -10.87 22.14
CA ASP A 53 8.29 -12.09 21.51
C ASP A 53 7.53 -12.39 20.19
N ILE A 54 6.31 -11.87 20.05
CA ILE A 54 5.51 -11.98 18.81
C ILE A 54 5.93 -10.95 17.75
N LEU A 55 6.80 -10.00 18.09
CA LEU A 55 7.32 -9.00 17.18
C LEU A 55 8.64 -9.47 16.56
N SER A 56 8.92 -9.00 15.34
CA SER A 56 10.23 -9.18 14.72
C SER A 56 11.33 -8.54 15.56
N ARG A 57 12.59 -8.95 15.33
CA ARG A 57 13.74 -8.37 16.05
C ARG A 57 13.78 -6.84 16.02
N ALA A 58 13.48 -6.23 14.88
CA ALA A 58 13.41 -4.77 14.75
C ALA A 58 12.20 -4.19 15.50
N GLY A 59 11.05 -4.86 15.41
CA GLY A 59 9.83 -4.46 16.11
C GLY A 59 9.98 -4.48 17.62
N ARG A 60 10.73 -5.44 18.18
CA ARG A 60 11.07 -5.50 19.62
C ARG A 60 11.80 -4.25 20.09
N ILE A 61 12.84 -3.87 19.35
CA ILE A 61 13.65 -2.69 19.67
C ILE A 61 12.78 -1.44 19.59
N TYR A 62 12.03 -1.28 18.50
CA TYR A 62 11.17 -0.11 18.31
C TYR A 62 10.07 -0.01 19.37
N PHE A 63 9.47 -1.14 19.75
CA PHE A 63 8.46 -1.18 20.80
C PHE A 63 9.03 -0.70 22.14
N GLU A 64 10.16 -1.25 22.59
CA GLU A 64 10.75 -0.89 23.88
C GLU A 64 11.26 0.55 23.91
N THR A 65 11.85 1.01 22.81
CA THR A 65 12.52 2.32 22.76
C THR A 65 11.58 3.48 22.45
N HIS A 66 10.49 3.26 21.70
CA HIS A 66 9.60 4.33 21.24
C HIS A 66 8.15 4.11 21.69
N LEU A 67 7.58 2.93 21.45
CA LEU A 67 6.14 2.73 21.68
C LEU A 67 5.78 2.58 23.16
N ARG A 68 6.60 1.88 23.93
CA ARG A 68 6.39 1.70 25.37
C ARG A 68 6.48 3.03 26.13
N PRO A 69 7.46 3.91 25.89
CA PRO A 69 7.43 5.27 26.44
C PRO A 69 6.17 6.04 26.04
N LEU A 70 5.72 5.96 24.78
CA LEU A 70 4.47 6.62 24.35
C LEU A 70 3.25 6.08 25.09
N LEU A 71 3.17 4.78 25.35
CA LEU A 71 2.11 4.19 26.18
C LEU A 71 2.16 4.70 27.63
N LEU A 72 3.35 4.90 28.21
CA LEU A 72 3.51 5.37 29.59
C LEU A 72 3.23 6.88 29.73
N VAL A 73 3.59 7.68 28.73
CA VAL A 73 3.48 9.15 28.76
C VAL A 73 2.17 9.63 28.15
N ASN A 74 1.85 9.18 26.94
CA ASN A 74 0.68 9.63 26.18
C ASN A 74 -0.54 8.72 26.40
N GLY A 75 -0.35 7.52 26.96
CA GLY A 75 -1.41 6.54 27.14
C GLY A 75 -1.84 5.82 25.86
N HIS A 76 -1.34 6.22 24.68
CA HIS A 76 -1.67 5.59 23.41
C HIS A 76 -0.67 5.90 22.28
N PHE A 77 -0.75 5.12 21.20
CA PHE A 77 -0.19 5.42 19.88
C PHE A 77 -1.11 4.87 18.79
N SER A 78 -0.97 5.37 17.57
CA SER A 78 -1.79 4.97 16.42
C SER A 78 -0.94 4.80 15.15
N GLU A 79 -1.42 3.94 14.25
CA GLU A 79 -0.95 3.74 12.88
C GLU A 79 0.52 3.35 12.74
N VAL A 80 1.02 2.54 13.67
CA VAL A 80 2.41 2.11 13.67
C VAL A 80 2.58 0.84 12.85
N SER A 81 3.42 0.89 11.81
CA SER A 81 3.76 -0.29 11.00
C SER A 81 4.83 -1.14 11.69
N LEU A 82 4.55 -2.43 11.85
CA LEU A 82 5.43 -3.43 12.45
C LEU A 82 5.33 -4.77 11.71
N GLU A 83 6.28 -5.65 11.99
CA GLU A 83 6.22 -7.04 11.57
C GLU A 83 6.03 -7.93 12.79
N LEU A 84 5.02 -8.79 12.73
CA LEU A 84 4.87 -9.91 13.64
C LEU A 84 5.71 -11.08 13.13
N GLU A 85 6.26 -11.88 14.04
CA GLU A 85 7.08 -13.04 13.74
C GLU A 85 6.39 -14.30 14.25
N ARG A 86 6.19 -15.27 13.35
CA ARG A 86 5.63 -16.58 13.68
C ARG A 86 6.71 -17.50 14.27
N PRO A 87 6.32 -18.57 14.99
CA PRO A 87 7.27 -19.59 15.46
C PRO A 87 8.08 -20.25 14.32
N ASP A 88 7.53 -20.33 13.12
CA ASP A 88 8.20 -20.86 11.91
C ASP A 88 9.19 -19.86 11.26
N GLY A 89 9.33 -18.64 11.81
CA GLY A 89 10.19 -17.57 11.32
C GLY A 89 9.60 -16.71 10.20
N THR A 90 8.43 -17.05 9.67
CA THR A 90 7.73 -16.20 8.70
C THR A 90 7.17 -14.95 9.36
N ARG A 91 6.95 -13.89 8.56
CA ARG A 91 6.54 -12.58 9.07
C ARG A 91 5.21 -12.12 8.52
N VAL A 92 4.48 -11.38 9.34
CA VAL A 92 3.20 -10.75 8.98
C VAL A 92 3.31 -9.26 9.21
N ALA A 93 3.24 -8.48 8.13
CA ALA A 93 3.23 -7.02 8.23
C ALA A 93 1.87 -6.54 8.76
N VAL A 94 1.89 -5.71 9.81
CA VAL A 94 0.69 -5.17 10.45
C VAL A 94 0.80 -3.68 10.73
N PHE A 95 -0.33 -2.98 10.66
CA PHE A 95 -0.52 -1.71 11.36
C PHE A 95 -1.08 -1.97 12.74
N MET A 96 -0.50 -1.31 13.74
CA MET A 96 -0.85 -1.49 15.14
C MET A 96 -1.21 -0.17 15.80
N ASN A 97 -2.29 -0.20 16.56
CA ASN A 97 -2.64 0.84 17.53
C ASN A 97 -2.50 0.26 18.93
N GLY A 98 -2.15 1.10 19.89
CA GLY A 98 -2.02 0.70 21.29
C GLY A 98 -2.63 1.72 22.23
N ARG A 99 -3.29 1.27 23.28
CA ARG A 99 -3.78 2.10 24.38
C ARG A 99 -3.47 1.45 25.71
N ALA A 100 -2.83 2.19 26.61
CA ALA A 100 -2.55 1.78 27.97
C ALA A 100 -3.63 2.27 28.94
N THR A 101 -3.97 1.41 29.90
CA THR A 101 -4.70 1.77 31.10
C THR A 101 -3.69 2.08 32.20
N LEU A 102 -3.65 3.32 32.66
CA LEU A 102 -2.76 3.75 33.74
C LEU A 102 -3.54 3.89 35.05
N SER A 103 -2.97 3.43 36.16
CA SER A 103 -3.47 3.64 37.52
C SER A 103 -2.35 4.18 38.40
N LYS A 104 -2.59 5.33 39.05
CA LYS A 104 -1.58 6.03 39.88
C LYS A 104 -0.23 6.22 39.16
N GLY A 105 -0.26 6.54 37.87
CA GLY A 105 0.94 6.75 37.04
C GLY A 105 1.69 5.48 36.62
N ARG A 106 1.15 4.29 36.90
CA ARG A 106 1.71 3.01 36.46
C ARG A 106 0.78 2.32 35.47
N MET A 107 1.36 1.67 34.47
CA MET A 107 0.59 0.86 33.53
C MET A 107 0.02 -0.37 34.24
N VAL A 108 -1.27 -0.58 34.08
CA VAL A 108 -1.99 -1.78 34.57
C VAL A 108 -2.14 -2.79 33.44
N SER A 109 -2.52 -2.31 32.25
CA SER A 109 -2.64 -3.12 31.05
C SER A 109 -2.50 -2.24 29.80
N ALA A 110 -2.29 -2.86 28.66
CA ALA A 110 -2.35 -2.21 27.36
C ALA A 110 -3.06 -3.09 26.34
N HIS A 111 -3.90 -2.46 25.53
CA HIS A 111 -4.71 -3.11 24.51
C HIS A 111 -4.18 -2.71 23.14
N PHE A 112 -4.12 -3.68 22.24
CA PHE A 112 -3.63 -3.50 20.89
C PHE A 112 -4.67 -3.96 19.88
N SER A 113 -4.83 -3.19 18.82
CA SER A 113 -5.52 -3.61 17.61
C SER A 113 -4.55 -3.61 16.44
N MET A 114 -4.62 -4.67 15.64
CA MET A 114 -3.69 -4.96 14.56
C MET A 114 -4.44 -5.27 13.27
N PHE A 115 -3.97 -4.72 12.16
CA PHE A 115 -4.53 -4.92 10.82
C PHE A 115 -3.42 -5.36 9.87
N ARG A 116 -3.64 -6.43 9.10
CA ARG A 116 -2.67 -6.88 8.10
C ARG A 116 -2.46 -5.82 7.01
N ASN A 117 -1.20 -5.59 6.65
CA ASN A 117 -0.78 -4.60 5.65
C ASN A 117 -0.74 -5.16 4.20
N GLU A 118 -1.35 -6.33 3.96
CA GLU A 118 -1.26 -7.05 2.68
C GLU A 118 -1.92 -6.32 1.51
N GLN A 119 -2.93 -5.46 1.77
CA GLN A 119 -3.63 -4.71 0.71
C GLN A 119 -2.98 -3.38 0.33
N ARG A 120 -2.09 -2.81 1.14
CA ARG A 120 -1.52 -1.47 0.83
C ARG A 120 -0.31 -1.52 -0.09
N GLN A 121 0.46 -2.61 -0.06
CA GLN A 121 1.66 -2.75 -0.90
C GLN A 121 1.34 -3.04 -2.38
N ALA A 122 0.24 -3.74 -2.68
CA ALA A 122 -0.14 -4.04 -4.06
C ALA A 122 -0.53 -2.78 -4.85
N PHE A 123 -1.27 -1.86 -4.23
CA PHE A 123 -1.68 -0.60 -4.87
C PHE A 123 -0.50 0.36 -5.10
N GLU A 124 0.43 0.46 -4.15
CA GLU A 124 1.62 1.30 -4.31
C GLU A 124 2.56 0.75 -5.39
N HIS A 125 2.75 -0.57 -5.46
CA HIS A 125 3.54 -1.20 -6.52
C HIS A 125 2.89 -1.07 -7.90
N GLU A 126 1.57 -1.23 -8.02
CA GLU A 126 0.88 -1.08 -9.30
C GLU A 126 0.92 0.36 -9.82
N LEU A 127 0.78 1.35 -8.94
CA LEU A 127 0.86 2.76 -9.33
C LEU A 127 2.28 3.17 -9.74
N VAL A 128 3.31 2.68 -9.04
CA VAL A 128 4.71 2.92 -9.42
C VAL A 128 5.06 2.20 -10.72
N ALA A 129 4.57 0.97 -10.93
CA ALA A 129 4.77 0.23 -12.17
C ALA A 129 4.13 0.93 -13.37
N LYS A 130 2.87 1.39 -13.24
CA LYS A 130 2.18 2.16 -14.29
C LYS A 130 2.87 3.48 -14.61
N ARG A 131 3.41 4.18 -13.60
CA ARG A 131 4.21 5.40 -13.84
C ARG A 131 5.52 5.09 -14.56
N ARG A 132 6.26 4.06 -14.14
CA ARG A 132 7.51 3.64 -14.77
C ARG A 132 7.31 3.22 -16.22
N GLU A 133 6.22 2.51 -16.53
CA GLU A 133 5.89 2.13 -17.90
C GLU A 133 5.58 3.36 -18.77
N SER A 134 4.80 4.32 -18.26
CA SER A 134 4.50 5.57 -18.98
C SER A 134 5.76 6.43 -19.19
N GLU A 135 6.63 6.53 -18.20
CA GLU A 135 7.88 7.29 -18.29
C GLU A 135 8.89 6.63 -19.23
N ALA A 136 9.07 5.30 -19.15
CA ALA A 136 9.93 4.56 -20.05
C ALA A 136 9.48 4.66 -21.51
N PHE A 137 8.16 4.57 -21.75
CA PHE A 137 7.59 4.75 -23.09
C PHE A 137 7.87 6.16 -23.64
N LYS A 138 7.68 7.21 -22.83
CA LYS A 138 7.98 8.60 -23.24
C LYS A 138 9.45 8.79 -23.59
N VAL A 139 10.36 8.23 -22.80
CA VAL A 139 11.81 8.30 -23.07
C VAL A 139 12.15 7.58 -24.38
N LEU A 140 11.66 6.36 -24.57
CA LEU A 140 11.92 5.55 -25.76
C LEU A 140 11.43 6.24 -27.05
N VAL A 141 10.19 6.76 -27.02
CA VAL A 141 9.60 7.47 -28.16
C VAL A 141 10.35 8.77 -28.44
N GLY A 142 10.70 9.53 -27.40
CA GLY A 142 11.43 10.79 -27.51
C GLY A 142 12.86 10.66 -28.06
N SER A 143 13.55 9.55 -27.78
CA SER A 143 14.90 9.29 -28.28
C SER A 143 14.95 8.50 -29.60
N SER A 144 13.80 8.15 -30.18
CA SER A 144 13.75 7.38 -31.42
C SER A 144 14.24 8.22 -32.61
N PRO A 145 15.13 7.69 -33.47
CA PRO A 145 15.55 8.35 -34.70
C PRO A 145 14.48 8.32 -35.80
N TYR A 146 13.42 7.52 -35.62
CA TYR A 146 12.29 7.45 -36.55
C TYR A 146 11.15 8.34 -36.10
N ALA A 147 10.46 8.99 -37.04
CA ALA A 147 9.24 9.71 -36.78
C ALA A 147 8.16 8.75 -36.25
N ILE A 148 7.72 8.98 -35.02
CA ILE A 148 6.69 8.21 -34.34
C ILE A 148 5.56 9.17 -33.98
N MET A 149 4.35 8.82 -34.40
CA MET A 149 3.13 9.46 -33.93
C MET A 149 2.16 8.41 -33.40
N SER A 150 1.35 8.80 -32.43
CA SER A 150 0.17 8.01 -32.04
C SER A 150 -1.09 8.78 -32.39
N VAL A 151 -2.08 8.09 -32.95
CA VAL A 151 -3.39 8.65 -33.27
C VAL A 151 -4.48 7.85 -32.58
N ARG A 152 -5.53 8.52 -32.14
CA ARG A 152 -6.77 7.87 -31.67
C ARG A 152 -7.59 7.38 -32.86
N MET A 153 -8.59 6.53 -32.58
CA MET A 153 -9.55 6.05 -33.58
C MET A 153 -10.33 7.18 -34.26
N ASP A 154 -10.52 8.33 -33.58
CA ASP A 154 -11.13 9.54 -34.14
C ASP A 154 -10.15 10.37 -35.00
N ARG A 155 -8.94 9.86 -35.26
CA ARG A 155 -7.83 10.45 -36.01
C ARG A 155 -7.11 11.59 -35.30
N THR A 156 -7.37 11.80 -34.01
CA THR A 156 -6.70 12.83 -33.20
C THR A 156 -5.29 12.40 -32.81
N ILE A 157 -4.29 13.26 -33.04
CA ILE A 157 -2.90 13.04 -32.65
C ILE A 157 -2.76 13.11 -31.13
N ARG A 158 -2.10 12.10 -30.55
CA ARG A 158 -1.88 11.95 -29.10
C ARG A 158 -0.42 11.95 -28.67
N ALA A 159 0.50 11.68 -29.58
CA ALA A 159 1.94 11.74 -29.33
C ALA A 159 2.65 12.13 -30.61
N TRP A 160 3.71 12.92 -30.46
CA TRP A 160 4.53 13.42 -31.56
C TRP A 160 5.97 13.50 -31.08
N ASN A 161 6.87 12.73 -31.68
CA ASN A 161 8.26 12.70 -31.22
C ASN A 161 9.17 13.70 -31.96
N PRO A 162 10.37 14.02 -31.45
CA PRO A 162 11.28 14.98 -32.09
C PRO A 162 11.66 14.64 -33.53
N ALA A 163 11.78 13.35 -33.88
CA ALA A 163 12.02 12.94 -35.26
C ALA A 163 10.82 13.25 -36.18
N ALA A 164 9.58 13.22 -35.68
CA ALA A 164 8.40 13.66 -36.42
C ALA A 164 8.37 15.18 -36.59
N GLU A 165 8.81 15.95 -35.59
CA GLU A 165 8.98 17.41 -35.72
C GLU A 165 9.97 17.75 -36.84
N GLN A 166 11.10 17.05 -36.89
CA GLN A 166 12.11 17.25 -37.93
C GLN A 166 11.62 16.86 -39.32
N LEU A 167 10.85 15.77 -39.42
CA LEU A 167 10.40 15.25 -40.71
C LEU A 167 9.26 16.07 -41.31
N PHE A 168 8.28 16.48 -40.49
CA PHE A 168 7.07 17.13 -40.97
C PHE A 168 7.04 18.65 -40.70
N GLY A 169 7.97 19.17 -39.91
CA GLY A 169 8.12 20.61 -39.67
C GLY A 169 7.14 21.22 -38.66
N TYR A 170 6.36 20.41 -37.96
CA TYR A 170 5.41 20.86 -36.93
C TYR A 170 5.87 20.40 -35.55
N SER A 171 5.77 21.27 -34.55
CA SER A 171 6.07 20.91 -33.16
C SER A 171 4.94 20.09 -32.52
N GLU A 172 5.26 19.32 -31.49
CA GLU A 172 4.27 18.56 -30.70
C GLU A 172 3.14 19.48 -30.22
N ALA A 173 3.46 20.69 -29.74
CA ALA A 173 2.49 21.64 -29.22
C ALA A 173 1.47 22.12 -30.27
N GLU A 174 1.84 22.13 -31.56
CA GLU A 174 0.97 22.58 -32.65
C GLU A 174 0.02 21.48 -33.13
N VAL A 175 0.44 20.23 -33.02
CA VAL A 175 -0.27 19.09 -33.64
C VAL A 175 -1.05 18.24 -32.64
N ILE A 176 -0.70 18.26 -31.35
CA ILE A 176 -1.42 17.48 -30.34
C ILE A 176 -2.87 17.96 -30.24
N GLY A 177 -3.81 17.00 -30.28
CA GLY A 177 -5.24 17.30 -30.25
C GLY A 177 -5.85 17.66 -31.61
N GLN A 178 -5.04 17.79 -32.66
CA GLN A 178 -5.51 18.00 -34.03
C GLN A 178 -5.73 16.68 -34.75
N LYS A 179 -6.50 16.69 -35.84
CA LYS A 179 -6.69 15.53 -36.71
C LYS A 179 -5.51 15.36 -37.67
N PHE A 180 -4.92 14.17 -37.72
CA PHE A 180 -3.69 13.95 -38.49
C PHE A 180 -3.89 14.16 -40.00
N ASP A 181 -5.09 13.89 -40.54
CA ASP A 181 -5.43 14.06 -41.95
C ASP A 181 -5.58 15.53 -42.37
N GLU A 182 -5.82 16.43 -41.41
CA GLU A 182 -5.86 17.87 -41.69
C GLU A 182 -4.45 18.45 -41.83
N ILE A 183 -3.47 17.89 -41.09
CA ILE A 183 -2.09 18.38 -41.01
C ILE A 183 -1.17 17.73 -42.04
N LEU A 184 -1.24 16.40 -42.18
CA LEU A 184 -0.24 15.62 -42.93
C LEU A 184 -0.72 15.15 -44.30
N VAL A 185 -2.03 15.16 -44.54
CA VAL A 185 -2.60 14.66 -45.79
C VAL A 185 -3.03 15.83 -46.67
N PRO A 186 -2.44 15.97 -47.88
CA PRO A 186 -2.86 16.97 -48.85
C PRO A 186 -4.37 16.87 -49.14
N PRO A 187 -5.08 17.99 -49.38
CA PRO A 187 -6.54 18.00 -49.52
C PRO A 187 -7.13 17.03 -50.56
N GLY A 188 -6.36 16.70 -51.61
CA GLY A 188 -6.77 15.76 -52.66
C GLY A 188 -6.79 14.29 -52.24
N ASP A 189 -5.98 13.91 -51.24
CA ASP A 189 -5.73 12.51 -50.89
C ASP A 189 -6.42 12.07 -49.58
N ARG A 190 -7.16 12.99 -48.93
CA ARG A 190 -7.84 12.75 -47.65
C ARG A 190 -8.91 11.65 -47.71
N LYS A 191 -9.48 11.36 -48.89
CA LYS A 191 -10.54 10.37 -49.04
C LYS A 191 -10.03 8.93 -49.10
N SER A 192 -8.84 8.65 -49.67
CA SER A 192 -8.34 7.28 -49.79
C SER A 192 -7.75 6.76 -48.47
N LEU A 193 -7.10 7.63 -47.68
CA LEU A 193 -6.48 7.27 -46.39
C LEU A 193 -7.49 6.83 -45.32
N GLY A 194 -8.72 7.37 -45.35
CA GLY A 194 -9.78 6.96 -44.43
C GLY A 194 -10.25 5.52 -44.65
N GLU A 195 -10.14 5.00 -45.88
CA GLU A 195 -10.53 3.64 -46.25
C GLU A 195 -9.44 2.61 -45.96
N ASP A 196 -8.16 2.98 -46.14
CA ASP A 196 -7.02 2.10 -45.90
C ASP A 196 -6.77 1.82 -44.41
N LEU A 197 -7.02 2.80 -43.54
CA LEU A 197 -6.88 2.64 -42.09
C LEU A 197 -7.96 1.74 -41.48
N GLN A 198 -9.12 1.60 -42.13
CA GLN A 198 -10.18 0.69 -41.69
C GLN A 198 -9.89 -0.78 -41.99
N ARG A 199 -8.89 -1.08 -42.82
CA ARG A 199 -8.54 -2.45 -43.26
C ARG A 199 -7.46 -3.16 -42.42
N ILE A 200 -6.82 -2.46 -41.49
CA ILE A 200 -5.70 -3.00 -40.67
C ILE A 200 -6.18 -3.47 -39.27
N THR A 201 -7.47 -3.32 -38.94
CA THR A 201 -8.09 -3.93 -37.75
C THR A 201 -8.72 -5.27 -38.10
#